data_AF-A0A222AHM4-F1
#
_entry.id   AF-A0A222AHM4-F1
#
_cell.length_a   1.000
_cell.length_b   1.000
_cell.length_c   1.000
_cell.angle_alpha   90.00
_cell.angle_beta   90.00
_cell.angle_gamma   90.00
#
_symmetry.space_group_name_H-M   'P 1'
#
loop_
_entity.id
_entity.type
_entity.pdbx_description
1 polymer ?
#
loop_
_entity_poly.entity_id
_entity_poly.type
_entity_poly.pdbx_seq_one_letter_code
_entity_poly.pdbx_strand_id
1 'polypeptide(L)' 'MAVPKKRTSKMKKRSRKSIWINKSNIQAQRAISLAKSLATNGETSFVYSQSNIDSSDN' A
#
# COMPACT_ATOMS: atom_id res chain seq x y z
N MET A 1 17.15 -6.16 31.10
CA MET A 1 16.56 -6.14 29.74
C MET A 1 16.54 -7.56 29.19
N ALA A 2 15.46 -8.01 28.58
CA ALA A 2 15.38 -9.37 28.05
C ALA A 2 16.22 -9.50 26.76
N VAL A 3 17.06 -10.52 26.69
CA VAL A 3 17.90 -10.82 25.52
C VAL A 3 17.55 -12.20 24.95
N PRO A 4 17.54 -12.37 23.61
CA PRO A 4 17.26 -13.66 23.01
C PRO A 4 18.40 -14.64 23.30
N LYS A 5 18.09 -15.76 23.95
CA LYS A 5 19.09 -16.78 24.28
C LYS A 5 19.69 -17.44 23.02
N LYS A 6 18.91 -17.54 21.94
CA LYS A 6 19.28 -18.14 20.66
C LYS A 6 18.66 -17.36 19.50
N ARG A 7 19.32 -17.42 18.33
CA ARG A 7 18.76 -16.83 17.10
C ARG A 7 17.49 -17.56 16.69
N THR A 8 16.58 -16.84 16.05
CA THR A 8 15.41 -17.46 15.42
C THR A 8 15.82 -18.28 14.20
N SER A 9 15.09 -19.37 13.92
CA SER A 9 15.34 -20.18 12.72
C SER A 9 15.11 -19.37 11.44
N LYS A 10 15.80 -19.75 10.36
CA LYS A 10 15.65 -19.12 9.03
C LYS A 10 14.18 -19.09 8.59
N MET A 11 13.46 -20.18 8.82
CA MET A 11 12.03 -20.33 8.51
C MET A 11 11.17 -19.31 9.28
N LYS A 12 11.34 -19.20 10.60
CA LYS A 12 10.53 -18.29 11.43
C LYS A 12 10.81 -16.82 11.11
N LYS A 13 12.06 -16.47 10.74
CA LYS A 13 12.41 -15.13 10.25
C LYS A 13 11.72 -14.83 8.90
N ARG A 14 11.75 -15.76 7.94
CA ARG A 14 11.13 -15.60 6.61
C ARG A 14 9.61 -15.48 6.69
N SER A 15 8.94 -16.29 7.52
CA SER A 15 7.49 -16.23 7.73
C SER A 15 7.04 -14.86 8.29
N ARG A 16 7.79 -14.28 9.23
CA ARG A 16 7.48 -12.92 9.70
C ARG A 16 7.65 -11.86 8.61
N LYS A 17 8.69 -12.00 7.78
CA LYS A 17 8.92 -11.10 6.63
C LYS A 17 7.80 -11.21 5.59
N SER A 18 7.31 -12.42 5.29
CA SER A 18 6.23 -12.61 4.32
C SER A 18 4.93 -11.99 4.78
N ILE A 19 4.61 -12.03 6.08
CA ILE A 19 3.45 -11.33 6.66
C ILE A 19 3.55 -9.82 6.43
N TRP A 20 4.74 -9.23 6.61
CA TRP A 20 4.95 -7.80 6.36
C TRP A 20 4.77 -7.43 4.88
N ILE A 21 5.31 -8.24 3.96
CA ILE A 21 5.14 -8.05 2.51
C ILE A 21 3.67 -8.25 2.08
N ASN A 22 2.95 -9.18 2.70
CA ASN A 22 1.55 -9.41 2.32
C ASN A 22 0.66 -8.19 2.57
N LYS A 23 0.97 -7.39 3.60
CA LYS A 23 0.25 -6.15 3.88
C LYS A 23 0.38 -5.13 2.73
N SER A 24 1.56 -5.02 2.13
CA SER A 24 1.74 -4.11 0.98
C SER A 24 0.99 -4.59 -0.26
N ASN A 25 0.92 -5.90 -0.50
CA ASN A 25 0.17 -6.46 -1.62
C ASN A 25 -1.33 -6.13 -1.52
N ILE A 26 -1.91 -6.25 -0.32
CA ILE A 26 -3.32 -5.89 -0.08
C ILE A 26 -3.56 -4.40 -0.36
N GLN A 27 -2.66 -3.52 0.09
CA GLN A 27 -2.80 -2.08 -0.20
C GLN A 27 -2.62 -1.76 -1.68
N ALA A 28 -1.70 -2.43 -2.38
CA ALA A 28 -1.52 -2.25 -3.81
C ALA A 28 -2.80 -2.62 -4.60
N GLN A 29 -3.45 -3.73 -4.24
CA GLN A 29 -4.72 -4.13 -4.87
C GLN A 29 -5.82 -3.09 -4.65
N ARG A 30 -5.96 -2.56 -3.43
CA ARG A 30 -6.93 -1.51 -3.13
C ARG A 30 -6.64 -0.21 -3.88
N ALA A 31 -5.38 0.18 -3.97
CA ALA A 31 -4.96 1.37 -4.72
C ALA A 31 -5.29 1.25 -6.21
N ILE A 32 -5.05 0.08 -6.82
CA ILE A 32 -5.40 -0.18 -8.23
C ILE A 32 -6.92 -0.12 -8.43
N SER A 33 -7.69 -0.74 -7.52
CA SER A 33 -9.16 -0.68 -7.57
C SER A 33 -9.66 0.76 -7.52
N LEU A 34 -9.09 1.57 -6.63
CA LEU A 34 -9.42 2.99 -6.50
C LEU A 34 -9.07 3.76 -7.77
N ALA A 35 -7.85 3.60 -8.29
CA ALA A 35 -7.39 4.29 -9.50
C ALA A 35 -8.27 3.99 -10.72
N LYS A 36 -8.67 2.72 -10.89
CA LYS A 36 -9.61 2.33 -11.97
C LYS A 36 -10.95 3.03 -11.83
N SER A 37 -11.50 3.08 -10.62
CA SER A 37 -12.79 3.74 -10.36
C SER A 37 -12.73 5.24 -10.63
N LEU A 38 -11.61 5.89 -10.32
CA LEU A 38 -11.39 7.31 -10.63
C LEU A 38 -11.26 7.54 -12.14
N ALA A 39 -10.53 6.69 -12.86
CA ALA A 39 -10.33 6.82 -14.30
C ALA A 39 -11.63 6.66 -15.11
N THR A 40 -12.58 5.87 -14.62
CA THR A 40 -13.87 5.66 -15.31
C THR A 40 -14.96 6.63 -14.87
N ASN A 41 -14.65 7.70 -14.12
CA ASN A 41 -15.62 8.62 -13.49
C ASN A 41 -16.71 7.87 -12.70
N GLY A 42 -16.34 6.75 -12.07
CA GLY A 42 -17.27 5.97 -11.25
C GLY A 42 -17.58 6.65 -9.93
N GLU A 43 -18.67 6.25 -9.29
CA GLU A 43 -19.05 6.78 -7.97
C GLU A 43 -18.01 6.38 -6.92
N THR A 44 -17.20 7.35 -6.48
CA THR A 44 -16.28 7.18 -5.34
C THR A 44 -16.45 8.34 -4.39
N SER A 45 -16.36 8.07 -3.08
CA SER A 45 -16.32 9.12 -2.04
C SER A 45 -14.97 9.83 -1.97
N PHE A 46 -14.03 9.46 -2.84
CA PHE A 46 -12.69 10.02 -2.88
C PHE A 46 -12.69 11.33 -3.65
N VAL A 47 -12.58 12.45 -2.93
CA VAL A 47 -12.46 13.79 -3.53
C VAL A 47 -10.99 14.05 -3.85
N TYR A 48 -10.67 14.14 -5.15
CA TYR A 48 -9.37 14.59 -5.62
C TYR A 48 -9.45 16.08 -5.98
N SER A 49 -8.74 16.93 -5.26
CA SER A 49 -8.66 18.37 -5.59
C SER A 49 -7.73 18.56 -6.79
N GLN A 50 -8.30 18.69 -7.99
CA GLN A 50 -7.57 18.95 -9.25
C GLN A 50 -6.91 20.35 -9.31
N SER A 51 -7.17 21.22 -8.33
CA SER A 51 -6.88 22.66 -8.36
C SER A 51 -5.41 23.08 -8.31
N ASN A 52 -4.44 22.18 -8.51
CA ASN A 52 -3.01 22.50 -8.57
C ASN A 52 -2.31 22.05 -9.87
N ILE A 53 -3.06 21.53 -10.85
CA ILE A 53 -2.50 21.04 -12.13
C ILE A 53 -2.79 21.98 -13.30
N ASP A 54 -3.81 22.85 -13.19
CA ASP A 54 -4.19 23.79 -14.25
C ASP A 54 -3.26 25.03 -14.34
N SER A 55 -2.10 25.04 -13.67
CA SER A 55 -1.13 26.15 -13.68
C SER A 55 0.11 25.90 -14.54
N SER A 56 0.21 24.77 -15.23
CA SER A 56 1.40 24.39 -16.01
C SER A 56 1.10 23.93 -17.44
N ASP A 57 0.13 24.56 -18.10
CA ASP A 57 -0.02 24.54 -19.55
C ASP A 57 -0.17 25.99 -20.03
N ASN A 58 0.97 26.66 -20.24
CA ASN A 58 1.12 27.81 -21.14
C ASN A 58 2.48 27.70 -21.84
#